data_AF-A0AA35E045-F1
#
_entry.id   AF-A0AA35E045-F1
#
_cell.length_a   1.000
_cell.length_b   1.000
_cell.length_c   1.000
_cell.angle_alpha   90.00
_cell.angle_beta   90.00
_cell.angle_gamma   90.00
#
_symmetry.space_group_name_H-M   'P 1'
#
loop_
_entity.id
_entity.type
_entity.pdbx_description
1 polymer ?
#
loop_
_entity_poly.entity_id
_entity_poly.type
_entity_poly.pdbx_seq_one_letter_code
_entity_poly.pdbx_strand_id
1 'polypeptide(L)'
;MAVEITSKIVGYRIKQQEQAAPAPELPEEDPLTVRIPSRPEGTLEAVSEKISYVGAEGRKKVYLLVSFMPVEGVVGGRRVVIERPVEFFFPSGQLSSEHQWITATMRSLSLAARGGYVTQAVADLRKVAWDKGLVRCGMNRWNKPMFHDSEVAAIAWSIQQILYRRGFLDQDGNQVPVEMLVERYAHRMQHGHAWQPPVDEPDTSPAAGAVEPIGGAAEQENAAKKPEGSGPATVGNCPECRGELIMMDGCPTCYAGCGWSKCG
;
A
#
# COMPACT_ATOMS: atom_id res chain seq x y z
N MET A 1 -25.58 -35.48 42.22
CA MET A 1 -26.54 -35.99 43.22
C MET A 1 -27.86 -36.23 42.50
N ALA A 2 -28.29 -37.48 42.38
CA ALA A 2 -29.59 -37.82 41.81
C ALA A 2 -30.65 -37.67 42.90
N VAL A 3 -31.75 -36.98 42.60
CA VAL A 3 -32.87 -36.82 43.52
C VAL A 3 -33.93 -37.84 43.12
N GLU A 4 -34.14 -38.85 43.97
CA GLU A 4 -35.22 -39.82 43.78
C GLU A 4 -36.54 -39.21 44.27
N ILE A 5 -37.55 -39.19 43.40
CA ILE A 5 -38.90 -38.71 43.74
C ILE A 5 -39.76 -39.93 44.05
N THR A 6 -40.09 -40.13 45.33
CA THR A 6 -40.89 -41.27 45.81
C THR A 6 -42.40 -41.00 45.85
N SER A 7 -42.84 -39.82 45.42
CA SER A 7 -44.25 -39.40 45.46
C SER A 7 -44.88 -39.30 44.07
N LYS A 8 -46.20 -39.49 43.99
CA LYS A 8 -46.97 -39.43 42.74
C LYS A 8 -47.04 -37.99 42.23
N ILE A 9 -46.42 -37.72 41.08
CA ILE A 9 -46.41 -36.39 40.45
C ILE A 9 -47.82 -36.09 39.90
N VAL A 10 -48.51 -35.13 40.52
CA VAL A 10 -49.90 -34.77 40.18
C VAL A 10 -49.97 -33.65 39.12
N GLY A 11 -48.83 -33.07 38.78
CA GLY A 11 -48.70 -32.06 37.73
C GLY A 11 -47.26 -31.60 37.61
N TYR A 12 -46.81 -31.32 36.39
CA TYR A 12 -45.53 -30.70 36.12
C TYR A 12 -45.75 -29.46 35.27
N ARG A 13 -44.96 -28.41 35.51
CA ARG A 13 -44.96 -27.18 34.71
C ARG A 13 -43.56 -26.99 34.16
N ILE A 14 -43.39 -27.23 32.87
CA ILE A 14 -42.15 -26.91 32.18
C ILE A 14 -42.11 -25.39 32.06
N LYS A 15 -41.05 -24.74 32.55
CA LYS A 15 -40.79 -23.35 32.19
C LYS A 15 -40.61 -23.31 30.68
N GLN A 16 -41.61 -22.76 29.98
CA GLN A 16 -41.47 -22.43 28.58
C GLN A 16 -40.21 -21.58 28.43
N GLN A 17 -39.33 -21.96 27.52
CA GLN A 17 -38.21 -21.12 27.11
C GLN A 17 -38.81 -19.78 26.70
N GLU A 18 -38.51 -18.77 27.52
CA GLU A 18 -38.80 -17.38 27.23
C GLU A 18 -38.24 -17.12 25.83
N GLN A 19 -39.13 -16.82 24.90
CA GLN A 19 -38.79 -16.58 23.51
C GLN A 19 -37.81 -15.41 23.53
N ALA A 20 -36.54 -15.70 23.22
CA ALA A 20 -35.48 -14.71 23.25
C ALA A 20 -35.94 -13.52 22.40
N ALA A 21 -36.11 -12.36 23.06
CA ALA A 21 -36.41 -11.13 22.36
C ALA A 21 -35.39 -10.95 21.22
N PRO A 22 -35.81 -10.52 20.02
CA PRO A 22 -34.87 -10.31 18.92
C PRO A 22 -33.73 -9.42 19.42
N ALA A 23 -32.51 -9.95 19.36
CA ALA A 23 -31.34 -9.19 19.76
C ALA A 23 -31.32 -7.90 18.94
N PRO A 24 -31.11 -6.72 19.55
CA PRO A 24 -31.09 -5.47 18.82
C PRO A 24 -30.03 -5.57 17.72
N GLU A 25 -30.43 -5.27 16.48
CA GLU A 25 -29.52 -5.18 15.35
C GLU A 25 -28.45 -4.13 15.70
N LEU A 26 -27.18 -4.56 15.68
CA LEU A 26 -26.06 -3.66 15.95
C LEU A 26 -26.00 -2.63 14.81
N PRO A 27 -25.86 -1.33 15.13
CA PRO A 27 -25.69 -0.32 14.09
C PRO A 27 -24.42 -0.63 13.27
N GLU A 28 -24.52 -0.51 11.95
CA GLU A 28 -23.40 -0.69 11.06
C GLU A 28 -22.34 0.38 11.34
N GLU A 29 -21.11 -0.06 11.60
CA GLU A 29 -19.99 0.82 11.95
C GLU A 29 -18.76 0.32 11.19
N ASP A 30 -18.45 0.96 10.07
CA ASP A 30 -17.31 0.58 9.26
C ASP A 30 -16.00 0.85 10.04
N PRO A 31 -15.24 -0.21 10.39
CA PRO A 31 -14.03 -0.05 11.18
C PRO A 31 -12.91 0.71 10.44
N LEU A 32 -12.97 0.84 9.11
CA LEU A 32 -12.02 1.66 8.35
C LEU A 32 -12.23 3.16 8.58
N THR A 33 -13.48 3.59 8.72
CA THR A 33 -13.85 5.00 8.76
C THR A 33 -14.21 5.50 10.15
N VAL A 34 -14.46 4.59 11.11
CA VAL A 34 -14.73 4.96 12.49
C VAL A 34 -13.62 5.86 13.04
N ARG A 35 -14.03 7.00 13.60
CA ARG A 35 -13.12 8.04 14.04
C ARG A 35 -12.50 7.67 15.38
N ILE A 36 -11.17 7.64 15.42
CA ILE A 36 -10.41 7.45 16.66
C ILE A 36 -10.17 8.84 17.27
N PRO A 37 -10.74 9.16 18.45
CA PRO A 37 -10.71 10.52 18.99
C PRO A 37 -9.29 10.97 19.35
N SER A 38 -8.52 10.09 19.99
CA SER A 38 -7.14 10.33 20.39
C SER A 38 -6.34 9.04 20.33
N ARG A 39 -5.01 9.18 20.25
CA ARG A 39 -4.09 8.06 20.42
C ARG A 39 -4.26 7.50 21.85
N PRO A 40 -4.48 6.19 22.02
CA PRO A 40 -4.54 5.57 23.34
C PRO A 40 -3.25 5.77 24.13
N GLU A 41 -3.37 5.79 25.46
CA GLU A 41 -2.22 5.75 26.37
C GLU A 41 -1.58 4.35 26.33
N GLY A 42 -0.27 4.29 26.60
CA GLY A 42 0.49 3.04 26.64
C GLY A 42 1.23 2.71 25.35
N THR A 43 1.54 1.42 25.21
CA THR A 43 2.36 0.88 24.11
C THR A 43 1.49 0.54 22.91
N LEU A 44 1.99 0.85 21.72
CA LEU A 44 1.41 0.42 20.45
C LEU A 44 2.44 -0.40 19.69
N GLU A 45 1.97 -1.37 18.92
CA GLU A 45 2.84 -2.11 18.02
C GLU A 45 3.22 -1.19 16.86
N ALA A 46 4.52 -1.05 16.60
CA ALA A 46 5.02 -0.16 15.57
C ALA A 46 6.05 -0.82 14.68
N VAL A 47 5.99 -0.51 13.40
CA VAL A 47 7.04 -0.84 12.43
C VAL A 47 8.03 0.32 12.41
N SER A 48 9.32 0.03 12.64
CA SER A 48 10.41 0.99 12.49
C SER A 48 11.22 0.63 11.26
N GLU A 49 11.25 1.51 10.27
CA GLU A 49 11.92 1.29 9.00
C GLU A 49 13.00 2.35 8.75
N LYS A 50 14.18 1.87 8.33
CA LYS A 50 15.28 2.72 7.89
C LYS A 50 15.19 2.92 6.39
N ILE A 51 14.89 4.13 5.96
CA ILE A 51 14.77 4.51 4.56
C ILE A 51 16.08 5.17 4.13
N SER A 52 16.58 4.80 2.94
CA SER A 52 17.68 5.50 2.28
C SER A 52 17.25 5.94 0.90
N TYR A 53 17.42 7.22 0.61
CA TYR A 53 17.12 7.80 -0.69
C TYR A 53 18.26 8.71 -1.15
N VAL A 54 18.29 8.98 -2.45
CA VAL A 54 19.26 9.87 -3.09
C VAL A 54 18.50 10.95 -3.82
N GLY A 55 18.67 12.20 -3.39
CA GLY A 55 18.09 13.39 -4.02
C GLY A 55 19.17 14.42 -4.37
N ALA A 56 18.75 15.66 -4.59
CA ALA A 56 19.64 16.76 -4.99
C ALA A 56 20.80 17.02 -4.01
N GLU A 57 20.52 16.90 -2.71
CA GLU A 57 21.50 17.11 -1.64
C GLU A 57 22.33 15.83 -1.34
N GLY A 58 22.24 14.84 -2.24
CA GLY A 58 22.92 13.56 -2.12
C GLY A 58 22.12 12.51 -1.35
N ARG A 59 22.85 11.56 -0.75
CA ARG A 59 22.26 10.40 -0.08
C ARG A 59 21.86 10.74 1.35
N LYS A 60 20.58 10.57 1.67
CA LYS A 60 20.04 10.71 3.02
C LYS A 60 19.61 9.35 3.58
N LYS A 61 19.62 9.24 4.90
CA LYS A 61 19.12 8.08 5.66
C LYS A 61 18.22 8.59 6.77
N VAL A 62 16.99 8.09 6.80
CA VAL A 62 15.97 8.53 7.74
C VAL A 62 15.30 7.31 8.37
N TYR A 63 14.70 7.50 9.53
CA TYR A 63 13.91 6.47 10.19
C TYR A 63 12.46 6.90 10.20
N LEU A 64 11.57 5.95 9.95
CA LEU A 64 10.14 6.15 9.94
C LEU A 64 9.51 5.11 10.85
N LEU A 65 8.61 5.56 11.73
CA LEU A 65 7.84 4.70 12.61
C LEU A 65 6.36 4.80 12.25
N VAL A 66 5.70 3.66 12.10
CA VAL A 66 4.26 3.56 11.87
C VAL A 66 3.66 2.67 12.94
N SER A 67 2.82 3.24 13.80
CA SER A 67 2.13 2.53 14.87
C SER A 67 0.75 2.07 14.41
N PHE A 68 0.38 0.88 14.85
CA PHE A 68 -0.87 0.22 14.53
C PHE A 68 -1.67 -0.10 15.79
N MET A 69 -2.99 -0.17 15.65
CA MET A 69 -3.87 -0.63 16.73
C MET A 69 -5.07 -1.41 16.17
N PRO A 70 -5.63 -2.34 16.95
CA PRO A 70 -6.90 -2.95 16.63
C PRO A 70 -8.03 -1.92 16.73
N VAL A 71 -8.95 -1.97 15.78
CA VAL A 71 -10.13 -1.12 15.71
C VAL A 71 -11.34 -2.02 15.51
N GLU A 72 -12.28 -1.93 16.44
CA GLU A 72 -13.54 -2.65 16.38
C GLU A 72 -14.54 -1.92 15.47
N GLY A 73 -15.43 -2.68 14.85
CA GLY A 73 -16.57 -2.17 14.10
C GLY A 73 -17.63 -3.23 13.92
N VAL A 74 -18.67 -2.91 13.15
CA VAL A 74 -19.78 -3.80 12.84
C VAL A 74 -19.97 -3.81 11.33
N VAL A 75 -19.77 -4.98 10.73
CA VAL A 75 -19.96 -5.19 9.29
C VAL A 75 -20.95 -6.33 9.08
N GLY A 76 -22.04 -6.06 8.35
CA GLY A 76 -23.10 -7.04 8.11
C GLY A 76 -23.72 -7.57 9.41
N GLY A 77 -23.89 -6.68 10.40
CA GLY A 77 -24.43 -7.01 11.72
C GLY A 77 -23.50 -7.86 12.61
N ARG A 78 -22.25 -8.11 12.20
CA ARG A 78 -21.26 -8.86 12.99
C ARG A 78 -20.17 -7.93 13.50
N ARG A 79 -19.80 -8.10 14.77
CA ARG A 79 -18.63 -7.42 15.33
C ARG A 79 -17.36 -7.96 14.68
N VAL A 80 -16.54 -7.05 14.18
CA VAL A 80 -15.29 -7.36 13.51
C VAL A 80 -14.17 -6.49 14.08
N VAL A 81 -12.93 -6.95 13.95
CA VAL A 81 -11.74 -6.19 14.36
C VAL A 81 -10.75 -6.21 13.22
N ILE A 82 -10.23 -5.04 12.88
CA ILE A 82 -9.15 -4.87 11.91
C ILE A 82 -7.97 -4.16 12.58
N GLU A 83 -6.78 -4.32 12.02
CA GLU A 83 -5.64 -3.49 12.40
C GLU A 83 -5.56 -2.25 11.50
N ARG A 84 -5.46 -1.06 12.11
CA ARG A 84 -5.29 0.22 11.40
C ARG A 84 -4.01 0.93 11.79
N PRO A 85 -3.34 1.63 10.84
CA PRO A 85 -2.32 2.61 11.20
C PRO A 85 -2.97 3.80 11.91
N VAL A 86 -2.34 4.31 12.96
CA VAL A 86 -2.90 5.39 13.80
C VAL A 86 -1.94 6.50 14.14
N GLU A 87 -0.65 6.26 13.95
CA GLU A 87 0.40 7.24 14.18
C GLU A 87 1.57 7.01 13.23
N PHE A 88 2.04 8.11 12.66
CA PHE A 88 3.25 8.19 11.86
C PHE A 88 4.22 9.11 12.59
N PHE A 89 5.45 8.63 12.77
CA PHE A 89 6.47 9.37 13.49
C PHE A 89 7.78 9.34 12.72
N PHE A 90 8.38 10.51 12.59
CA PHE A 90 9.63 10.71 11.89
C PHE A 90 10.63 11.34 12.87
N PRO A 91 11.48 10.54 13.53
CA PRO A 91 12.53 11.07 14.39
C PRO A 91 13.54 11.87 13.56
N SER A 92 13.36 13.19 13.54
CA SER A 92 14.30 14.15 12.95
C SER A 92 14.83 15.07 14.04
N GLY A 93 16.10 15.49 13.95
CA GLY A 93 16.78 16.25 14.99
C GLY A 93 16.15 17.63 15.19
N GLN A 94 15.30 17.79 16.21
CA GLN A 94 14.26 18.81 16.47
C GLN A 94 14.45 20.31 16.11
N LEU A 95 15.55 20.78 15.51
CA LEU A 95 15.90 22.21 15.44
C LEU A 95 16.06 22.82 14.02
N SER A 96 15.89 22.10 12.92
CA SER A 96 15.90 22.70 11.56
C SER A 96 14.48 23.09 11.08
N SER A 97 14.39 24.08 10.19
CA SER A 97 13.11 24.50 9.57
C SER A 97 12.45 23.37 8.77
N GLU A 98 13.25 22.54 8.10
CA GLU A 98 12.79 21.33 7.39
C GLU A 98 12.10 20.35 8.35
N HIS A 99 12.60 20.23 9.58
CA HIS A 99 12.02 19.32 10.57
C HIS A 99 10.68 19.81 11.14
N GLN A 100 10.39 21.11 11.10
CA GLN A 100 9.08 21.63 11.50
C GLN A 100 7.98 21.17 10.53
N TRP A 101 8.24 21.25 9.22
CA TRP A 101 7.30 20.80 8.19
C TRP A 101 7.14 19.28 8.17
N ILE A 102 8.23 18.53 8.40
CA ILE A 102 8.16 17.06 8.56
C ILE A 102 7.27 16.71 9.75
N THR A 103 7.51 17.35 10.91
CA THR A 103 6.72 17.11 12.12
C THR A 103 5.24 17.46 11.91
N ALA A 104 4.95 18.60 11.28
CA ALA A 104 3.58 18.99 10.95
C ALA A 104 2.91 17.98 10.00
N THR A 105 3.62 17.53 8.97
CA THR A 105 3.12 16.53 8.01
C THR A 105 2.80 15.20 8.68
N MET A 106 3.68 14.71 9.55
CA MET A 106 3.47 13.46 10.30
C MET A 106 2.30 13.56 11.28
N ARG A 107 2.12 14.71 11.93
CA ARG A 107 0.96 14.98 12.79
C ARG A 107 -0.35 15.00 11.99
N SER A 108 -0.37 15.67 10.84
CA SER A 108 -1.53 15.71 9.93
C SER A 108 -1.84 14.33 9.37
N LEU A 109 -0.84 13.56 8.96
CA LEU A 109 -1.02 12.20 8.48
C LEU A 109 -1.54 11.25 9.56
N SER A 110 -1.07 11.40 10.80
CA SER A 110 -1.58 10.64 11.94
C SER A 110 -3.04 10.99 12.24
N LEU A 111 -3.42 12.26 12.09
CA LEU A 111 -4.83 12.68 12.19
C LEU A 111 -5.67 12.06 11.08
N ALA A 112 -5.16 12.02 9.85
CA ALA A 112 -5.83 11.36 8.72
C ALA A 112 -6.05 9.86 8.94
N ALA A 113 -5.06 9.18 9.50
CA ALA A 113 -5.16 7.77 9.92
C ALA A 113 -6.26 7.54 10.95
N ARG A 114 -6.28 8.35 12.01
CA ARG A 114 -7.35 8.28 13.01
C ARG A 114 -8.72 8.65 12.45
N GLY A 115 -8.76 9.50 11.43
CA GLY A 115 -9.98 9.88 10.72
C GLY A 115 -10.44 8.89 9.65
N GLY A 116 -9.67 7.84 9.34
CA GLY A 116 -10.07 6.80 8.39
C GLY A 116 -9.81 7.12 6.91
N TYR A 117 -8.95 8.10 6.60
CA TYR A 117 -8.65 8.51 5.22
C TYR A 117 -7.14 8.61 4.94
N VAL A 118 -6.33 7.82 5.65
CA VAL A 118 -4.87 7.78 5.45
C VAL A 118 -4.48 7.32 4.06
N THR A 119 -5.24 6.41 3.46
CA THR A 119 -4.94 5.87 2.12
C THR A 119 -4.93 6.99 1.08
N GLN A 120 -5.95 7.85 1.13
CA GLN A 120 -6.04 9.05 0.30
C GLN A 120 -4.92 10.04 0.65
N ALA A 121 -4.67 10.28 1.94
CA ALA A 121 -3.62 11.20 2.37
C ALA A 121 -2.22 10.77 1.89
N VAL A 122 -1.89 9.46 1.96
CA VAL A 122 -0.62 8.93 1.43
C VAL A 122 -0.58 9.05 -0.09
N ALA A 123 -1.67 8.71 -0.78
CA ALA A 123 -1.76 8.84 -2.24
C ALA A 123 -1.58 10.29 -2.71
N ASP A 124 -2.09 11.27 -1.96
CA ASP A 124 -1.90 12.69 -2.25
C ASP A 124 -0.47 13.16 -1.96
N LEU A 125 0.16 12.69 -0.88
CA LEU A 125 1.57 12.97 -0.62
C LEU A 125 2.50 12.42 -1.72
N ARG A 126 2.12 11.34 -2.39
CA ARG A 126 2.86 10.80 -3.55
C ARG A 126 2.84 11.73 -4.77
N LYS A 127 1.92 12.68 -4.85
CA LYS A 127 1.79 13.64 -5.96
C LYS A 127 2.56 14.93 -5.71
N VAL A 128 3.16 15.10 -4.54
CA VAL A 128 3.93 16.30 -4.21
C VAL A 128 5.18 16.32 -5.09
N ALA A 129 5.27 17.33 -5.96
CA ALA A 129 6.42 17.58 -6.80
C ALA A 129 7.29 18.71 -6.23
N TRP A 130 8.56 18.75 -6.64
CA TRP A 130 9.48 19.85 -6.35
C TRP A 130 10.33 20.18 -7.60
N ASP A 131 11.16 21.21 -7.49
CA ASP A 131 12.03 21.69 -8.57
C ASP A 131 13.48 21.18 -8.48
N LYS A 132 13.85 20.48 -7.39
CA LYS A 132 15.22 19.98 -7.17
C LYS A 132 15.55 18.66 -7.90
N GLY A 133 14.66 18.15 -8.77
CA GLY A 133 14.88 16.96 -9.59
C GLY A 133 14.58 15.63 -8.89
N LEU A 134 14.58 14.51 -9.62
CA LEU A 134 14.04 13.24 -9.12
C LEU A 134 14.76 12.70 -7.88
N VAL A 135 14.00 12.06 -6.98
CA VAL A 135 14.51 11.36 -5.80
C VAL A 135 14.47 9.87 -6.03
N ARG A 136 15.62 9.21 -6.01
CA ARG A 136 15.71 7.75 -6.07
C ARG A 136 15.46 7.14 -4.69
N CYS A 137 14.41 6.34 -4.54
CA CYS A 137 14.07 5.66 -3.30
C CYS A 137 13.40 4.31 -3.57
N GLY A 138 13.95 3.24 -3.01
CA GLY A 138 13.40 1.89 -3.11
C GLY A 138 13.59 1.21 -4.47
N MET A 139 13.01 0.02 -4.57
CA MET A 139 12.93 -0.79 -5.78
C MET A 139 11.46 -1.13 -6.06
N ASN A 140 11.12 -1.28 -7.33
CA ASN A 140 9.82 -1.82 -7.73
C ASN A 140 9.81 -3.36 -7.67
N ARG A 141 8.68 -3.98 -8.01
CA ARG A 141 8.52 -5.45 -8.01
C ARG A 141 9.50 -6.19 -8.92
N TRP A 142 9.98 -5.54 -9.97
CA TRP A 142 10.99 -6.10 -10.89
C TRP A 142 12.42 -5.78 -10.46
N ASN A 143 12.62 -5.38 -9.21
CA ASN A 143 13.92 -5.02 -8.64
C ASN A 143 14.63 -3.86 -9.37
N LYS A 144 13.89 -3.01 -10.09
CA LYS A 144 14.41 -1.79 -10.72
C LYS A 144 14.28 -0.60 -9.76
N PRO A 145 15.25 0.33 -9.75
CA PRO A 145 15.17 1.54 -8.93
C PRO A 145 13.92 2.37 -9.21
N MET A 146 13.28 2.86 -8.14
CA MET A 146 12.17 3.80 -8.26
C MET A 146 12.64 5.25 -8.09
N PHE A 147 12.04 6.13 -8.89
CA PHE A 147 12.25 7.57 -8.87
C PHE A 147 10.93 8.28 -8.55
N HIS A 148 11.01 9.34 -7.75
CA HIS A 148 9.87 10.08 -7.24
C HIS A 148 10.07 11.57 -7.47
N ASP A 149 8.97 12.31 -7.62
CA ASP A 149 8.99 13.74 -7.97
C ASP A 149 9.40 14.66 -6.81
N SER A 150 9.58 14.13 -5.60
CA SER A 150 10.11 14.86 -4.44
C SER A 150 10.56 13.92 -3.31
N GLU A 151 11.24 14.47 -2.29
CA GLU A 151 11.54 13.74 -1.05
C GLU A 151 10.27 13.33 -0.30
N VAL A 152 9.22 14.17 -0.35
CA VAL A 152 7.91 13.88 0.25
C VAL A 152 7.26 12.69 -0.44
N ALA A 153 7.26 12.67 -1.77
CA ALA A 153 6.72 11.57 -2.55
C ALA A 153 7.48 10.26 -2.30
N ALA A 154 8.82 10.32 -2.18
CA ALA A 154 9.64 9.18 -1.83
C ALA A 154 9.32 8.61 -0.43
N ILE A 155 9.13 9.48 0.56
CA ILE A 155 8.73 9.07 1.92
C ILE A 155 7.31 8.49 1.92
N ALA A 156 6.38 9.12 1.20
CA ALA A 156 5.00 8.62 1.06
C ALA A 156 4.95 7.24 0.40
N TRP A 157 5.78 7.00 -0.62
CA TRP A 157 5.94 5.67 -1.18
C TRP A 157 6.48 4.67 -0.15
N SER A 158 7.48 5.03 0.66
CA SER A 158 7.95 4.13 1.73
C SER A 158 6.88 3.85 2.79
N ILE A 159 6.06 4.85 3.15
CA ILE A 159 4.89 4.65 4.01
C ILE A 159 3.93 3.65 3.37
N GLN A 160 3.60 3.82 2.08
CA GLN A 160 2.76 2.87 1.34
C GLN A 160 3.35 1.45 1.41
N GLN A 161 4.67 1.27 1.25
CA GLN A 161 5.30 -0.05 1.36
C GLN A 161 5.19 -0.66 2.76
N ILE A 162 5.29 0.15 3.82
CA ILE A 162 5.04 -0.32 5.20
C ILE A 162 3.61 -0.79 5.35
N LEU A 163 2.64 0.01 4.89
CA LEU A 163 1.22 -0.32 4.98
C LEU A 163 0.86 -1.54 4.12
N TYR A 164 1.46 -1.69 2.94
CA TYR A 164 1.34 -2.87 2.10
C TYR A 164 1.86 -4.11 2.82
N ARG A 165 3.11 -4.09 3.32
CA ARG A 165 3.68 -5.22 4.06
C ARG A 165 2.94 -5.56 5.34
N ARG A 166 2.28 -4.58 5.97
CA ARG A 166 1.40 -4.82 7.12
C ARG A 166 0.04 -5.40 6.73
N GLY A 167 -0.28 -5.42 5.44
CA GLY A 167 -1.53 -5.90 4.90
C GLY A 167 -2.68 -4.89 4.97
N PHE A 168 -2.40 -3.60 5.18
CA PHE A 168 -3.41 -2.55 5.20
C PHE A 168 -3.74 -2.00 3.81
N LEU A 169 -2.72 -1.88 2.95
CA LEU A 169 -2.88 -1.52 1.53
C LEU A 169 -2.57 -2.72 0.65
N ASP A 170 -3.00 -2.66 -0.61
CA ASP A 170 -2.54 -3.56 -1.66
C ASP A 170 -1.19 -3.08 -2.25
N GLN A 171 -0.68 -3.84 -3.22
CA GLN A 171 0.60 -3.56 -3.87
C GLN A 171 0.62 -2.21 -4.62
N ASP A 172 -0.54 -1.79 -5.13
CA ASP A 172 -0.70 -0.58 -5.94
C ASP A 172 -0.98 0.64 -5.05
N GLY A 173 -1.31 0.41 -3.78
CA GLY A 173 -1.55 1.43 -2.76
C GLY A 173 -3.03 1.70 -2.51
N ASN A 174 -3.93 0.84 -3.00
CA ASN A 174 -5.35 0.96 -2.74
C ASN A 174 -5.73 0.34 -1.40
N GLN A 175 -6.86 0.78 -0.87
CA GLN A 175 -7.41 0.28 0.38
C GLN A 175 -7.84 -1.19 0.20
N VAL A 176 -7.30 -2.06 1.05
CA VAL A 176 -7.74 -3.45 1.12
C VAL A 176 -9.16 -3.51 1.71
N PRO A 177 -10.08 -4.32 1.14
CA PRO A 177 -11.43 -4.50 1.67
C PRO A 177 -11.46 -4.96 3.13
N VAL A 178 -12.49 -4.54 3.87
CA VAL A 178 -12.61 -4.80 5.31
C VAL A 178 -12.58 -6.29 5.61
N GLU A 179 -13.25 -7.10 4.81
CA GLU A 179 -13.34 -8.55 4.99
C GLU A 179 -11.95 -9.19 5.01
N MET A 180 -11.08 -8.79 4.06
CA MET A 180 -9.70 -9.29 4.02
C MET A 180 -8.86 -8.77 5.20
N LEU A 181 -9.11 -7.55 5.67
CA LEU A 181 -8.41 -7.01 6.85
C LEU A 181 -8.78 -7.78 8.12
N VAL A 182 -10.03 -8.17 8.26
CA VAL A 182 -10.52 -9.00 9.37
C VAL A 182 -9.82 -10.36 9.34
N GLU A 183 -9.75 -11.00 8.18
CA GLU A 183 -9.03 -12.28 8.01
C GLU A 183 -7.55 -12.15 8.35
N ARG A 184 -6.87 -11.09 7.88
CA ARG A 184 -5.45 -10.83 8.16
C ARG A 184 -5.19 -10.59 9.65
N TYR A 185 -6.08 -9.86 10.32
CA TYR A 185 -5.98 -9.63 11.76
C TYR A 185 -6.18 -10.94 12.53
N ALA A 186 -7.24 -11.70 12.20
CA ALA A 186 -7.51 -13.00 12.81
C ALA A 186 -6.36 -13.99 12.60
N HIS A 187 -5.80 -14.06 11.38
CA HIS A 187 -4.64 -14.89 11.07
C HIS A 187 -3.45 -14.57 11.98
N ARG A 188 -3.15 -13.28 12.17
CA ARG A 188 -2.05 -12.87 13.06
C ARG A 188 -2.31 -13.26 14.51
N MET A 189 -3.53 -13.06 15.00
CA MET A 189 -3.88 -13.42 16.38
C MET A 189 -3.78 -14.94 16.61
N GLN A 190 -4.11 -15.75 15.61
CA GLN A 190 -4.03 -17.21 15.69
C GLN A 190 -2.61 -17.76 15.54
N HIS A 191 -1.82 -17.23 14.60
CA HIS A 191 -0.52 -17.80 14.22
C HIS A 191 0.69 -17.02 14.78
N GLY A 192 0.46 -15.89 15.48
CA GLY A 192 1.50 -15.09 16.12
C GLY A 192 2.42 -14.31 15.17
N HIS A 193 2.18 -14.37 13.86
CA HIS A 193 2.96 -13.64 12.85
C HIS A 193 2.06 -12.91 11.86
N ALA A 194 2.54 -11.78 11.34
CA ALA A 194 1.79 -10.96 10.42
C ALA A 194 1.59 -11.66 9.07
N TRP A 195 0.49 -11.33 8.39
CA TRP A 195 0.32 -11.61 6.96
C TRP A 195 1.56 -11.14 6.20
N GLN A 196 2.03 -11.96 5.28
CA GLN A 196 3.14 -11.62 4.40
C GLN A 196 2.62 -11.43 2.97
N PRO A 197 3.15 -10.44 2.24
CA PRO A 197 2.87 -10.33 0.81
C PRO A 197 3.24 -11.62 0.08
N PRO A 198 2.48 -12.01 -0.95
CA PRO A 198 2.90 -13.06 -1.87
C PRO A 198 4.30 -12.73 -2.40
N VAL A 199 5.19 -13.72 -2.41
CA VAL A 199 6.50 -13.58 -3.04
C VAL A 199 6.26 -13.67 -4.54
N ASP A 200 6.57 -12.61 -5.30
CA ASP A 200 6.60 -12.68 -6.75
C ASP A 200 7.72 -13.65 -7.13
N GLU A 201 7.39 -14.91 -7.40
CA GLU A 201 8.36 -15.84 -7.98
C GLU A 201 8.68 -15.34 -9.40
N PRO A 202 9.97 -15.20 -9.76
CA PRO A 202 10.32 -14.85 -11.13
C PRO A 202 9.78 -15.95 -12.03
N ASP A 203 8.99 -15.54 -13.02
CA ASP A 203 8.37 -16.41 -14.02
C ASP A 203 9.49 -17.19 -14.74
N THR A 204 9.76 -18.43 -14.30
CA THR A 204 10.79 -19.31 -14.88
C THR A 204 10.23 -20.09 -16.06
N SER A 205 9.39 -19.46 -16.88
CA SER A 205 9.04 -20.01 -18.18
C SER A 205 10.25 -19.83 -19.11
N PRO A 206 10.89 -20.91 -19.58
CA PRO A 206 11.91 -20.78 -20.61
C PRO A 206 11.23 -20.23 -21.85
N ALA A 207 11.66 -19.06 -22.30
CA ALA A 207 11.27 -18.50 -23.58
C ALA A 207 11.71 -19.46 -24.68
N ALA A 208 10.82 -20.37 -25.09
CA ALA A 208 10.94 -21.14 -26.30
C ALA A 208 10.66 -20.21 -27.50
N GLY A 209 11.57 -19.25 -27.71
CA GLY A 209 11.64 -18.47 -28.93
C GLY A 209 12.49 -19.24 -29.92
N ALA A 210 11.85 -20.08 -30.74
CA ALA A 210 12.47 -20.65 -31.92
C ALA A 210 13.03 -19.51 -32.79
N VAL A 211 14.34 -19.53 -33.01
CA VAL A 211 15.02 -18.59 -33.90
C VAL A 211 14.89 -19.14 -35.32
N GLU A 212 14.02 -18.55 -36.12
CA GLU A 212 14.00 -18.80 -37.57
C GLU A 212 15.04 -17.89 -38.27
N PRO A 213 15.79 -18.38 -39.27
CA PRO A 213 16.87 -17.62 -39.89
C PRO A 213 16.30 -16.62 -40.90
N ILE A 214 16.78 -15.39 -40.84
CA ILE A 214 16.42 -14.30 -41.75
C ILE A 214 17.25 -14.47 -43.04
N GLY A 215 16.57 -14.71 -44.16
CA GLY A 215 17.12 -14.61 -45.50
C GLY A 215 16.20 -13.79 -46.39
N GLY A 216 16.77 -12.87 -47.17
CA GLY A 216 16.12 -12.25 -48.33
C GLY A 216 15.80 -10.77 -48.20
N ALA A 217 16.61 -9.94 -48.87
CA ALA A 217 16.42 -8.51 -49.05
C ALA A 217 15.21 -8.18 -49.95
N ALA A 218 14.55 -7.05 -49.68
CA ALA A 218 13.97 -6.17 -50.69
C ALA A 218 13.73 -4.78 -50.10
N GLU A 219 14.34 -3.77 -50.73
CA GLU A 219 14.10 -2.35 -50.54
C GLU A 219 12.65 -1.97 -50.88
N GLN A 220 12.10 -1.01 -50.15
CA GLN A 220 11.19 -0.01 -50.72
C GLN A 220 11.11 1.23 -49.82
N GLU A 221 11.48 2.37 -50.41
CA GLU A 221 11.32 3.72 -49.90
C GLU A 221 9.85 4.04 -49.61
N ASN A 222 9.59 4.84 -48.58
CA ASN A 222 8.62 5.94 -48.72
C ASN A 222 8.74 7.01 -47.62
N ALA A 223 9.04 8.21 -48.11
CA ALA A 223 8.40 9.49 -47.85
C ALA A 223 8.13 9.93 -46.39
N ALA A 224 8.88 10.97 -46.03
CA ALA A 224 8.66 11.84 -44.89
C ALA A 224 7.24 12.46 -44.84
N LYS A 225 6.68 12.48 -43.64
CA LYS A 225 5.70 13.48 -43.19
C LYS A 225 6.01 13.89 -41.76
N LYS A 226 6.42 15.14 -41.61
CA LYS A 226 6.60 15.85 -40.34
C LYS A 226 5.22 16.24 -39.80
N PRO A 227 5.01 16.15 -38.48
CA PRO A 227 4.39 17.27 -37.79
C PRO A 227 5.28 17.79 -36.67
N GLU A 228 5.06 19.05 -36.37
CA GLU A 228 5.79 19.87 -35.43
C GLU A 228 5.54 19.42 -33.99
N GLY A 229 6.63 19.28 -33.24
CA GLY A 229 6.62 19.14 -31.81
C GLY A 229 8.00 19.49 -31.28
N SER A 230 8.09 20.48 -30.41
CA SER A 230 9.25 20.68 -29.54
C SER A 230 9.27 19.59 -28.46
N GLY A 231 9.51 18.36 -28.91
CA GLY A 231 9.65 17.15 -28.10
C GLY A 231 10.81 16.30 -28.61
N PRO A 232 11.44 15.48 -27.76
CA PRO A 232 12.58 14.66 -28.16
C PRO A 232 12.19 13.69 -29.28
N ALA A 233 13.07 13.51 -30.26
CA ALA A 233 12.79 12.72 -31.46
C ALA A 233 12.40 11.27 -31.13
N THR A 234 11.19 10.89 -31.55
CA THR A 234 10.65 9.53 -31.37
C THR A 234 11.37 8.54 -32.29
N VAL A 235 11.90 7.47 -31.70
CA VAL A 235 12.77 6.47 -32.35
C VAL A 235 12.02 5.18 -32.69
N GLY A 236 10.75 5.06 -32.26
CA GLY A 236 9.88 3.93 -32.53
C GLY A 236 8.87 3.70 -31.41
N ASN A 237 8.27 2.51 -31.37
CA ASN A 237 7.32 2.09 -30.35
C ASN A 237 7.92 1.00 -29.46
N CYS A 238 7.61 1.08 -28.17
CA CYS A 238 8.05 0.14 -27.16
C CYS A 238 7.45 -1.25 -27.41
N PRO A 239 8.24 -2.33 -27.42
CA PRO A 239 7.72 -3.68 -27.64
C PRO A 239 6.87 -4.20 -26.47
N GLU A 240 7.02 -3.63 -25.26
CA GLU A 240 6.24 -4.06 -24.08
C GLU A 240 4.89 -3.37 -23.98
N CYS A 241 4.84 -2.05 -24.10
CA CYS A 241 3.61 -1.27 -23.85
C CYS A 241 3.10 -0.51 -25.07
N ARG A 242 3.78 -0.61 -26.22
CA ARG A 242 3.51 0.14 -27.47
C ARG A 242 3.60 1.67 -27.36
N GLY A 243 4.03 2.19 -26.20
CA GLY A 243 4.30 3.61 -26.00
C GLY A 243 5.47 4.13 -26.83
N GLU A 244 5.63 5.45 -26.89
CA GLU A 244 6.68 6.10 -27.68
C GLU A 244 8.08 5.88 -27.07
N LEU A 245 9.05 5.54 -27.92
CA LEU A 245 10.47 5.47 -27.58
C LEU A 245 11.15 6.78 -27.92
N ILE A 246 11.92 7.33 -27.00
CA ILE A 246 12.74 8.53 -27.20
C ILE A 246 14.21 8.20 -26.97
N MET A 247 15.11 8.97 -27.57
CA MET A 247 16.53 8.86 -27.24
C MET A 247 16.85 9.53 -25.92
N MET A 248 17.28 8.73 -24.94
CA MET A 248 17.88 9.20 -23.69
C MET A 248 19.29 8.61 -23.60
N ASP A 249 20.31 9.47 -23.51
CA ASP A 249 21.72 9.09 -23.34
C ASP A 249 22.26 8.09 -24.38
N GLY A 250 21.85 8.24 -25.64
CA GLY A 250 22.29 7.32 -26.71
C GLY A 250 21.61 5.95 -26.65
N CYS A 251 20.60 5.76 -25.78
CA CYS A 251 19.73 4.60 -25.78
C CYS A 251 18.22 4.88 -26.02
N PRO A 252 17.52 4.11 -26.90
CA PRO A 252 16.06 4.18 -27.03
C PRO A 252 15.36 3.74 -25.73
N THR A 253 14.60 4.64 -25.11
CA THR A 253 13.91 4.45 -23.83
C THR A 253 12.43 4.78 -23.95
N CYS A 254 11.57 3.98 -23.32
CA CYS A 254 10.12 4.19 -23.37
C CYS A 254 9.65 5.36 -22.51
N TYR A 255 9.09 6.38 -23.16
CA TYR A 255 8.58 7.59 -22.53
C TYR A 255 7.28 7.35 -21.74
N ALA A 256 6.49 6.36 -22.14
CA ALA A 256 5.25 5.98 -21.45
C ALA A 256 5.46 5.34 -20.05
N GLY A 257 6.69 5.30 -19.54
CA GLY A 257 6.97 4.95 -18.15
C GLY A 257 6.95 3.45 -17.81
N CYS A 258 6.87 2.55 -18.79
CA CYS A 258 6.96 1.10 -18.54
C CYS A 258 8.38 0.63 -18.19
N GLY A 259 9.40 1.48 -18.39
CA GLY A 259 10.78 1.18 -18.00
C GLY A 259 11.54 0.25 -18.96
N TRP A 260 11.09 0.15 -20.22
CA TRP A 260 11.82 -0.51 -21.29
C TRP A 260 12.91 0.41 -21.87
N SER A 261 14.12 -0.10 -22.01
CA SER A 261 15.26 0.54 -22.68
C SER A 261 16.02 -0.51 -23.48
N LYS A 262 16.52 -0.16 -24.67
CA LYS A 262 17.25 -1.11 -25.53
C LYS A 262 18.61 -1.53 -24.94
N CYS A 263 19.17 -0.76 -24.00
CA CYS A 263 20.54 -0.92 -23.52
C CYS A 263 20.64 -1.45 -22.08
N GLY A 264 19.50 -1.77 -21.43
CA GLY A 264 19.46 -2.34 -20.07
C GLY A 264 18.35 -1.76 -19.21
#